data_AF-A0A4S4KRN5-F1
#
_entry.id   AF-A0A4S4KRN5-F1
#
_cell.length_a   1.000
_cell.length_b   1.000
_cell.length_c   1.000
_cell.angle_alpha   90.00
_cell.angle_beta   90.00
_cell.angle_gamma   90.00
#
_symmetry.space_group_name_H-M   'P 1'
#
loop_
_entity.id
_entity.type
_entity.pdbx_description
1 polymer ?
#
loop_
_entity_poly.entity_id
_entity_poly.type
_entity_poly.pdbx_seq_one_letter_code
_entity_poly.pdbx_strand_id
1 'polypeptide(L)'
;MLASCWCWTMQYDTIYACQDRKDDIKIGVHSTAVLFGTHVRPFIQASAIGFVVLLVCAGIANQQSPLYFLFSCAGTAFWFIRQFRDLDLDEPKSCWAAFKGNGKLGWFVWSGLIIDYIWKLQNLQVALL
;
A
#
# COMPACT_ATOMS: atom_id res chain seq x y z
N MET A 1 11.38 5.02 3.90
CA MET A 1 10.42 5.43 2.85
C MET A 1 10.67 4.77 1.50
N LEU A 2 11.89 4.68 0.97
CA LEU A 2 12.10 4.02 -0.34
C LEU A 2 11.67 2.54 -0.34
N ALA A 3 12.05 1.78 0.68
CA ALA A 3 11.63 0.39 0.83
C ALA A 3 10.10 0.22 0.93
N SER A 4 9.41 1.15 1.60
CA SER A 4 7.94 1.12 1.70
C SER A 4 7.31 1.37 0.33
N CYS A 5 7.79 2.38 -0.41
CA CYS A 5 7.33 2.63 -1.78
C CYS A 5 7.58 1.44 -2.71
N TRP A 6 8.70 0.74 -2.55
CA TRP A 6 8.98 -0.49 -3.29
C TRP A 6 7.96 -1.59 -2.97
N CYS A 7 7.67 -1.85 -1.69
CA CYS A 7 6.64 -2.82 -1.29
C CYS A 7 5.26 -2.48 -1.86
N TRP A 8 4.87 -1.21 -1.81
CA TRP A 8 3.60 -0.77 -2.41
C TRP A 8 3.60 -0.98 -3.93
N THR A 9 4.70 -0.65 -4.60
CA THR A 9 4.88 -0.85 -6.05
C THR A 9 4.75 -2.32 -6.43
N MET A 10 5.47 -3.21 -5.76
CA MET A 10 5.37 -4.65 -6.00
C MET A 10 3.94 -5.17 -5.79
N GLN A 11 3.21 -4.62 -4.82
CA GLN A 11 1.83 -4.98 -4.57
C GLN A 11 0.92 -4.63 -5.77
N TYR A 12 0.87 -3.37 -6.17
CA TYR A 12 -0.10 -2.94 -7.18
C TYR A 12 0.31 -3.34 -8.59
N ASP A 13 1.62 -3.40 -8.86
CA ASP A 13 2.16 -3.79 -10.16
C ASP A 13 1.92 -5.28 -10.42
N THR A 14 2.05 -6.13 -9.40
CA THR A 14 1.71 -7.56 -9.55
C THR A 14 0.21 -7.77 -9.75
N ILE A 15 -0.65 -6.97 -9.11
CA ILE A 15 -2.11 -6.99 -9.39
C ILE A 15 -2.36 -6.60 -10.85
N TYR A 16 -1.69 -5.57 -11.34
CA TYR A 16 -1.80 -5.15 -12.74
C TYR A 16 -1.33 -6.26 -13.70
N ALA A 17 -0.19 -6.90 -13.43
CA ALA A 17 0.32 -8.02 -14.21
C ALA A 17 -0.63 -9.24 -14.24
N CYS A 18 -1.55 -9.39 -13.27
CA CYS A 18 -2.55 -10.45 -13.33
C CYS A 18 -3.59 -10.23 -14.44
N GLN A 19 -3.77 -8.99 -14.90
CA GLN A 19 -4.66 -8.64 -16.00
C GLN A 19 -4.22 -9.32 -17.30
N ASP A 20 -2.92 -9.31 -17.57
CA ASP A 20 -2.32 -9.75 -18.83
C ASP A 20 -1.68 -11.15 -18.71
N ARG A 21 -1.83 -11.84 -17.56
CA ARG A 21 -1.15 -13.12 -17.26
C ARG A 21 -1.30 -14.17 -18.37
N LYS A 22 -2.50 -14.32 -18.94
CA LYS A 22 -2.76 -15.32 -20.00
C LYS A 22 -2.00 -14.99 -21.28
N ASP A 23 -1.97 -13.71 -21.63
CA ASP A 23 -1.27 -13.22 -22.81
C ASP A 23 0.24 -13.31 -22.59
N ASP A 24 0.74 -12.90 -21.41
CA ASP A 24 2.14 -13.05 -21.01
C ASP A 24 2.65 -14.48 -21.16
N ILE A 25 1.89 -15.47 -20.68
CA ILE A 25 2.22 -16.90 -20.83
C ILE A 25 2.29 -17.29 -22.31
N LYS A 26 1.35 -16.82 -23.13
CA LYS A 26 1.27 -17.15 -24.55
C LYS A 26 2.45 -16.60 -25.35
N ILE A 27 2.93 -15.41 -25.02
CA ILE A 27 4.05 -14.75 -25.72
C ILE A 27 5.41 -14.96 -25.05
N GLY A 28 5.46 -15.64 -23.90
CA GLY A 28 6.69 -15.94 -23.16
C GLY A 28 7.25 -14.77 -22.35
N VAL A 29 6.41 -13.82 -21.93
CA VAL A 29 6.80 -12.72 -21.04
C VAL A 29 6.86 -13.20 -19.59
N HIS A 30 7.97 -12.90 -18.92
CA HIS A 30 8.21 -13.27 -17.52
C HIS A 30 7.71 -12.20 -16.54
N SER A 31 6.42 -11.89 -16.57
CA SER A 31 5.83 -10.94 -15.62
C SER A 31 5.83 -11.47 -14.19
N THR A 32 5.66 -10.57 -13.21
CA THR A 32 5.57 -10.95 -11.78
C THR A 32 4.41 -11.91 -11.51
N ALA A 33 3.29 -11.74 -12.22
CA ALA A 33 2.15 -12.65 -12.14
C ALA A 33 2.48 -14.07 -12.65
N VAL A 34 3.31 -14.17 -13.69
CA VAL A 34 3.82 -15.45 -14.21
C VAL A 34 4.84 -16.06 -13.26
N LEU A 35 5.80 -15.25 -12.77
CA LEU A 35 6.86 -15.70 -11.85
C LEU A 35 6.29 -16.29 -10.55
N PHE A 36 5.32 -15.61 -9.93
CA PHE A 36 4.74 -16.08 -8.67
C PHE A 36 3.62 -17.10 -8.86
N GLY A 37 2.95 -17.14 -10.02
CA GLY A 37 1.93 -18.13 -10.35
C GLY A 37 0.85 -18.27 -9.25
N THR A 38 0.76 -19.45 -8.64
CA THR A 38 -0.18 -19.74 -7.53
C THR A 38 0.13 -18.96 -6.24
N HIS A 39 1.35 -18.43 -6.10
CA HIS A 39 1.81 -17.65 -4.95
C HIS A 39 1.62 -16.14 -5.11
N VAL A 40 0.92 -15.68 -6.16
CA VAL A 40 0.65 -14.25 -6.33
C VAL A 40 -0.10 -13.67 -5.14
N ARG A 41 -1.17 -14.32 -4.67
CA ARG A 41 -1.96 -13.83 -3.52
C ARG A 41 -1.12 -13.65 -2.26
N PRO A 42 -0.34 -14.65 -1.79
CA PRO A 42 0.52 -14.43 -0.62
C PRO A 42 1.62 -13.38 -0.88
N PHE A 43 2.17 -13.28 -2.09
CA PHE A 43 3.18 -12.27 -2.43
C PHE A 43 2.64 -10.83 -2.33
N ILE A 44 1.47 -10.54 -2.91
CA ILE A 44 0.87 -9.19 -2.84
C ILE A 44 0.43 -8.85 -1.42
N GLN A 45 -0.01 -9.84 -0.62
CA GLN A 45 -0.33 -9.65 0.79
C GLN A 45 0.92 -9.36 1.62
N ALA A 46 2.00 -10.11 1.41
CA ALA A 46 3.28 -9.87 2.08
C ALA A 46 3.84 -8.47 1.72
N SER A 47 3.73 -8.06 0.46
CA SER A 47 4.12 -6.72 0.01
C SER A 47 3.27 -5.62 0.65
N ALA A 48 1.95 -5.80 0.75
CA ALA A 48 1.06 -4.87 1.46
C ALA A 48 1.40 -4.76 2.96
N ILE A 49 1.63 -5.90 3.63
CA ILE A 49 2.04 -5.94 5.04
C ILE A 49 3.38 -5.24 5.21
N GLY A 50 4.36 -5.52 4.35
CA GLY A 50 5.66 -4.86 4.34
C GLY A 50 5.55 -3.35 4.19
N PHE A 51 4.65 -2.87 3.33
CA PHE A 51 4.39 -1.43 3.20
C PHE A 51 3.91 -0.81 4.52
N VAL A 52 2.89 -1.39 5.16
CA VAL A 52 2.34 -0.89 6.42
C VAL A 52 3.36 -0.96 7.56
N VAL A 53 4.10 -2.07 7.69
CA VAL A 53 5.14 -2.23 8.72
C VAL A 53 6.22 -1.17 8.56
N LEU A 54 6.68 -0.91 7.34
CA LEU A 54 7.69 0.11 7.09
C LEU A 54 7.16 1.53 7.33
N LEU A 55 5.87 1.80 7.12
CA LEU A 55 5.24 3.06 7.53
C LEU A 55 5.21 3.22 9.05
N VAL A 56 4.92 2.14 9.80
CA VAL A 56 4.96 2.14 11.26
C VAL A 56 6.38 2.38 11.76
N CYS A 57 7.37 1.65 11.24
CA CYS A 57 8.78 1.85 11.59
C CYS A 57 9.24 3.29 11.32
N ALA A 58 8.84 3.87 10.17
CA ALA A 58 9.14 5.26 9.85
C ALA A 58 8.47 6.25 10.83
N GLY A 59 7.22 5.97 11.25
CA GLY A 59 6.52 6.76 12.25
C GLY A 59 7.22 6.75 13.61
N ILE A 60 7.64 5.57 14.07
CA ILE A 60 8.38 5.39 15.33
C ILE A 60 9.72 6.13 15.28
N ALA A 61 10.49 5.94 14.20
CA ALA A 61 11.79 6.57 14.02
C ALA A 61 11.72 8.11 14.01
N ASN A 62 10.63 8.67 13.46
CA ASN A 62 10.38 10.12 13.43
C ASN A 62 9.59 10.64 14.63
N GLN A 63 9.32 9.79 15.63
CA GLN A 63 8.52 10.13 16.82
C GLN A 63 7.18 10.78 16.45
N GLN A 64 6.49 10.24 15.43
CA GLN A 64 5.18 10.74 15.03
C GLN A 64 4.15 10.54 16.16
N SER A 65 3.14 11.40 16.20
CA SER A 65 2.06 11.30 17.19
C SER A 65 1.15 10.11 16.88
N PRO A 66 0.28 9.70 17.83
CA PRO A 66 -0.74 8.69 17.58
C PRO A 66 -1.64 8.97 16.37
N LEU A 67 -1.81 10.23 15.97
CA LEU A 67 -2.63 10.62 14.82
C LEU A 67 -2.04 10.13 13.49
N TYR A 68 -0.71 10.16 13.32
CA TYR A 68 -0.05 9.58 12.16
C TYR A 68 -0.35 8.08 12.05
N PHE A 69 -0.22 7.34 13.15
CA PHE A 69 -0.46 5.89 13.14
C PHE A 69 -1.92 5.56 12.85
N LEU A 70 -2.87 6.36 13.35
CA LEU A 70 -4.29 6.17 13.09
C LEU A 70 -4.64 6.42 11.63
N PHE A 71 -4.26 7.57 11.06
CA PHE A 71 -4.68 7.96 9.72
C PHE A 71 -3.81 7.33 8.61
N SER A 72 -2.48 7.35 8.76
CA SER A 72 -1.58 6.79 7.75
C SER A 72 -1.55 5.26 7.82
N CYS A 73 -1.17 4.69 8.98
CA CYS A 73 -0.93 3.25 9.07
C CYS A 73 -2.24 2.45 9.12
N ALA A 74 -3.16 2.78 10.04
CA ALA A 74 -4.42 2.05 10.15
C ALA A 74 -5.34 2.31 8.95
N GLY A 75 -5.37 3.54 8.42
CA GLY A 75 -6.10 3.87 7.19
C GLY A 75 -5.61 3.08 5.97
N THR A 76 -4.29 2.99 5.78
CA THR A 76 -3.69 2.16 4.71
C THR A 76 -4.01 0.67 4.90
N ALA A 77 -3.88 0.15 6.13
CA ALA A 77 -4.20 -1.24 6.43
C ALA A 77 -5.67 -1.56 6.15
N PHE A 78 -6.59 -0.68 6.57
CA PHE A 78 -8.01 -0.80 6.28
C PHE A 78 -8.29 -0.83 4.77
N TRP A 79 -7.65 0.04 4.00
CA TRP A 79 -7.79 0.06 2.54
C TRP A 79 -7.38 -1.27 1.92
N PHE A 80 -6.23 -1.83 2.32
CA PHE A 80 -5.78 -3.14 1.82
C PHE A 80 -6.71 -4.28 2.21
N ILE A 81 -7.22 -4.30 3.45
CA ILE A 81 -8.19 -5.31 3.88
C ILE A 81 -9.44 -5.26 2.98
N ARG A 82 -9.95 -4.05 2.71
CA ARG A 82 -11.09 -3.85 1.80
C ARG A 82 -10.77 -4.30 0.38
N GLN A 83 -9.59 -3.94 -0.13
CA GLN A 83 -9.15 -4.32 -1.47
C GLN A 83 -9.04 -5.84 -1.62
N PHE A 84 -8.37 -6.53 -0.68
CA PHE A 84 -8.15 -7.98 -0.76
C PHE A 84 -9.42 -8.81 -0.59
N ARG A 85 -10.43 -8.26 0.07
CA ARG A 85 -11.77 -8.86 0.17
C ARG A 85 -12.48 -8.86 -1.19
N ASP A 86 -12.39 -7.76 -1.93
CA ASP A 86 -13.10 -7.57 -3.20
C ASP A 86 -12.27 -8.07 -4.41
N LEU A 87 -10.96 -8.33 -4.22
CA LEU A 87 -10.03 -8.71 -5.29
C LEU A 87 -10.22 -10.16 -5.73
N ASP A 88 -10.48 -10.32 -7.02
CA ASP A 88 -10.41 -11.57 -7.76
C ASP A 88 -9.23 -11.49 -8.75
N LEU A 89 -8.27 -12.41 -8.63
CA LEU A 89 -7.04 -12.42 -9.43
C LEU A 89 -7.21 -13.09 -10.79
N ASP A 90 -8.30 -13.83 -10.99
CA ASP A 90 -8.60 -14.53 -12.24
C ASP A 90 -9.51 -13.72 -13.16
N GLU A 91 -10.08 -12.62 -12.65
CA GLU A 91 -10.93 -11.67 -13.38
C GLU A 91 -10.15 -10.37 -13.70
N PRO A 92 -9.77 -10.13 -14.97
CA PRO A 92 -9.00 -8.94 -15.38
C PRO A 92 -9.65 -7.61 -14.98
N LYS A 93 -10.98 -7.52 -15.01
CA LYS A 93 -11.70 -6.30 -14.59
C LYS A 93 -11.56 -6.02 -13.10
N SER A 94 -11.51 -7.08 -12.27
CA SER A 94 -11.30 -6.96 -10.83
C SER A 94 -9.87 -6.48 -10.54
N CYS A 95 -8.87 -7.04 -11.23
CA CYS A 95 -7.48 -6.59 -11.16
C CYS A 95 -7.33 -5.11 -11.55
N TRP A 96 -7.95 -4.67 -12.64
CA TRP A 96 -7.94 -3.27 -13.07
C TRP A 96 -8.59 -2.33 -12.04
N ALA A 97 -9.73 -2.72 -11.48
CA ALA A 97 -10.42 -1.95 -10.44
C ALA A 97 -9.55 -1.81 -9.18
N ALA A 98 -8.89 -2.89 -8.77
CA ALA A 98 -7.96 -2.88 -7.63
C ALA A 98 -6.72 -2.02 -7.90
N PHE A 99 -6.10 -2.14 -9.08
CA PHE A 99 -4.96 -1.32 -9.51
C PHE A 99 -5.30 0.17 -9.48
N LYS A 100 -6.40 0.60 -10.13
CA LYS A 100 -6.85 2.01 -10.06
C LYS A 100 -7.16 2.43 -8.64
N GLY A 101 -7.73 1.54 -7.83
CA GLY A 101 -8.01 1.78 -6.43
C GLY A 101 -6.76 2.14 -5.61
N ASN A 102 -5.59 1.56 -5.93
CA ASN A 102 -4.34 1.88 -5.24
C ASN A 102 -3.95 3.36 -5.35
N GLY A 103 -4.37 4.08 -6.39
CA GLY A 103 -4.16 5.54 -6.48
C GLY A 103 -4.75 6.32 -5.30
N LYS A 104 -5.74 5.77 -4.59
CA LYS A 104 -6.33 6.39 -3.39
C LYS A 104 -5.50 6.20 -2.12
N LEU A 105 -4.55 5.26 -2.09
CA LEU A 105 -3.73 5.01 -0.90
C LEU A 105 -2.89 6.21 -0.49
N GLY A 106 -2.41 6.99 -1.47
CA GLY A 106 -1.67 8.21 -1.21
C GLY A 106 -2.41 9.19 -0.29
N TRP A 107 -3.75 9.24 -0.35
CA TRP A 107 -4.56 10.11 0.50
C TRP A 107 -4.53 9.71 1.98
N PHE A 108 -4.45 8.42 2.30
CA PHE A 108 -4.35 7.97 3.71
C PHE A 108 -3.00 8.37 4.31
N VAL A 109 -1.91 8.08 3.59
CA VAL A 109 -0.56 8.43 4.05
C VAL A 109 -0.37 9.94 4.15
N TRP A 110 -0.84 10.69 3.14
CA TRP A 110 -0.74 12.15 3.13
C TRP A 110 -1.59 12.79 4.23
N SER A 111 -2.83 12.34 4.43
CA SER A 111 -3.71 12.92 5.45
C SER A 111 -3.18 12.69 6.86
N GLY A 112 -2.63 11.52 7.18
CA GLY A 112 -2.03 11.30 8.49
C GLY A 112 -0.75 12.12 8.71
N LEU A 113 0.07 12.35 7.67
CA LEU A 113 1.23 13.23 7.75
C LEU A 113 0.85 14.69 8.01
N ILE A 114 -0.13 15.24 7.28
CA ILE A 114 -0.51 16.64 7.45
C ILE A 114 -1.20 16.89 8.80
N ILE A 115 -2.06 15.96 9.25
CA ILE A 115 -2.70 16.03 10.57
C ILE A 115 -1.65 15.98 11.68
N ASP A 116 -0.70 15.06 11.59
CA ASP A 116 0.39 14.94 12.54
C ASP A 116 1.26 16.21 12.61
N TYR A 117 1.58 16.77 11.45
CA TYR A 117 2.36 18.00 11.35
C TYR A 117 1.64 19.19 12.02
N ILE A 118 0.35 19.39 11.72
CA ILE A 118 -0.45 20.46 12.33
C ILE A 118 -0.53 20.27 13.85
N TRP A 119 -0.78 19.03 14.31
CA TRP A 119 -0.84 18.71 15.74
C TRP A 119 0.48 19.05 16.45
N LYS A 120 1.61 18.65 15.87
CA LYS A 120 2.93 18.94 16.44
C LYS A 120 3.23 20.44 16.48
N LEU A 121 2.87 21.20 15.43
CA LEU A 121 3.04 22.65 15.42
C LEU A 121 2.31 23.34 16.57
N GLN A 122 1.06 22.95 16.83
CA GLN A 122 0.26 23.51 17.92
C GLN A 122 0.89 23.21 19.29
N ASN A 123 1.33 21.97 19.51
CA ASN A 123 1.97 21.59 20.77
C ASN A 123 3.32 22.29 20.98
N LEU A 124 4.08 22.54 19.90
CA LEU A 124 5.34 23.27 19.99
C LEU A 124 5.11 24.73 20.38
N GLN A 125 4.07 25.37 19.84
CA GLN A 125 3.70 26.75 20.17
C GLN A 125 3.27 26.89 21.64
N VAL A 126 2.49 25.92 22.15
CA VAL A 126 2.07 25.91 23.57
C VAL A 126 3.27 25.70 24.50
N ALA A 127 4.25 24.87 24.13
CA ALA A 127 5.43 24.62 24.96
C ALA A 127 6.41 25.82 25.04
N LEU A 128 6.28 26.81 24.16
CA LEU A 128 7.14 28.01 24.11
C LEU A 128 6.51 29.23 24.79
N LEU A 129 5.28 29.11 25.31
CA LEU A 129 4.56 30.12 26.09
C LEU A 129 4.59 29.77 27.58
#